data_AF-A0A7W1Z8C7-F1
#
_entry.id   AF-A0A7W1Z8C7-F1
#
_cell.length_a   1.000
_cell.length_b   1.000
_cell.length_c   1.000
_cell.angle_alpha   90.00
_cell.angle_beta   90.00
_cell.angle_gamma   90.00
#
_symmetry.space_group_name_H-M   'P 1'
#
loop_
_entity.id
_entity.type
_entity.pdbx_description
1 polymer ?
#
loop_
_entity_poly.entity_id
_entity_poly.type
_entity_poly.pdbx_seq_one_letter_code
_entity_poly.pdbx_strand_id
1 'polypeptide(L)'
;MKKLLLLFVCAFILNVVQAQKVEYKDDVISVDGSPVATVVSIKDKESMGLTSTFEVLSMTGEKMIIGAYAGELEQDKNNTMDQFYRVTFLTTNQGGIFPVSKLGAEKSFAKMIGKSGIIVNGALDAKMVQEFIAKKGKTPKVAVVYTLVARDKSWPISLKQDKTIEQVKTIGNFKDITVKDAGKDTYQFMLPSGAVVATVSFTGGNNAQTCEMYTHKDTNKQIVAIPSSDKVDMLASSIDRNQLTLERITKWLVANQYL
;
A
#
# COMPACT_ATOMS: atom_id res chain seq x y z
N MET A 1 -1.83 -61.59 -30.15
CA MET A 1 -0.98 -60.48 -30.65
C MET A 1 -1.62 -59.08 -30.65
N LYS A 2 -2.94 -58.90 -30.41
CA LYS A 2 -3.57 -57.56 -30.33
C LYS A 2 -3.55 -56.88 -28.96
N LYS A 3 -3.28 -57.61 -27.87
CA LYS A 3 -3.25 -57.04 -26.49
C LYS A 3 -1.87 -56.54 -26.05
N LEU A 4 -0.80 -56.85 -26.80
CA LEU A 4 0.56 -56.41 -26.48
C LEU A 4 0.92 -55.04 -27.10
N LEU A 5 0.21 -54.64 -28.16
CA LEU A 5 0.42 -53.37 -28.84
C LEU A 5 -0.15 -52.17 -28.06
N LEU A 6 -1.18 -52.39 -27.23
CA LEU A 6 -1.83 -51.33 -26.46
C LEU A 6 -0.97 -50.84 -25.28
N LEU A 7 -0.09 -51.70 -24.76
CA LEU A 7 0.82 -51.37 -23.64
C LEU A 7 2.01 -50.51 -24.07
N PHE A 8 2.42 -50.56 -25.34
CA PHE A 8 3.50 -49.72 -25.86
C PHE A 8 3.05 -48.30 -26.25
N VAL A 9 1.78 -48.11 -26.60
CA VAL A 9 1.25 -46.79 -26.98
C VAL A 9 0.95 -45.91 -25.75
N CYS A 10 0.60 -46.49 -24.60
CA CYS A 10 0.43 -45.74 -23.35
C CYS A 10 1.76 -45.29 -22.70
N ALA A 11 2.89 -45.90 -23.06
CA ALA A 11 4.21 -45.54 -22.50
C ALA A 11 4.84 -44.29 -23.17
N PHE A 12 4.33 -43.84 -24.32
CA PHE A 12 4.89 -42.70 -25.07
C PHE A 12 4.18 -41.36 -24.81
N ILE A 13 3.11 -41.33 -23.99
CA ILE A 13 2.37 -40.10 -23.64
C ILE A 13 2.83 -39.52 -22.29
N LEU A 14 3.93 -40.02 -21.73
CA LEU A 14 4.68 -39.32 -20.69
C LEU A 14 5.46 -38.17 -21.34
N ASN A 15 4.75 -37.17 -21.86
CA ASN A 15 5.29 -35.84 -21.99
C ASN A 15 5.63 -35.39 -20.57
N VAL A 16 6.89 -35.59 -20.20
CA VAL A 16 7.48 -35.04 -19.01
C VAL A 16 7.29 -33.53 -19.16
N VAL A 17 6.30 -32.97 -18.46
CA VAL A 17 6.22 -31.54 -18.21
C VAL A 17 7.47 -31.24 -17.39
N GLN A 18 8.59 -30.97 -18.07
CA GLN A 18 9.79 -30.52 -17.39
C GLN A 18 9.46 -29.16 -16.80
N ALA A 19 9.39 -29.10 -15.48
CA ALA A 19 9.28 -27.84 -14.77
C ALA A 19 10.47 -26.98 -15.20
N GLN A 20 10.18 -25.77 -15.71
CA GLN A 20 11.18 -24.81 -16.15
C GLN A 20 12.29 -24.63 -15.10
N LYS A 21 13.54 -24.89 -15.50
CA LYS A 21 14.69 -24.85 -14.59
C LYS A 21 15.20 -23.42 -14.51
N VAL A 22 14.92 -22.79 -13.38
CA VAL A 22 15.35 -21.39 -13.13
C VAL A 22 16.56 -21.36 -12.22
N GLU A 23 17.63 -20.76 -12.73
CA GLU A 23 18.88 -20.51 -12.01
C GLU A 23 19.09 -19.00 -11.85
N TYR A 24 19.68 -18.61 -10.73
CA TYR A 24 20.10 -17.24 -10.49
C TYR A 24 21.48 -17.25 -9.87
N LYS A 25 22.44 -16.67 -10.58
CA LYS A 25 23.87 -16.66 -10.24
C LYS A 25 24.52 -15.44 -10.89
N ASP A 26 25.44 -14.81 -10.18
CA ASP A 26 26.22 -13.66 -10.67
C ASP A 26 25.30 -12.59 -11.27
N ASP A 27 24.21 -12.29 -10.56
CA ASP A 27 23.18 -11.30 -10.92
C ASP A 27 22.39 -11.60 -12.20
N VAL A 28 22.58 -12.78 -12.82
CA VAL A 28 21.88 -13.21 -14.02
C VAL A 28 20.78 -14.21 -13.70
N ILE A 29 19.59 -13.98 -14.24
CA ILE A 29 18.50 -14.97 -14.30
C ILE A 29 18.71 -15.82 -15.55
N SER A 30 18.81 -17.12 -15.37
CA SER A 30 18.86 -18.10 -16.45
C SER A 30 17.66 -19.04 -16.39
N VAL A 31 17.08 -19.29 -17.54
CA VAL A 31 15.93 -20.16 -17.74
C VAL A 31 16.34 -21.27 -18.70
N ASP A 32 16.27 -22.52 -18.22
CA ASP A 32 16.70 -23.70 -18.97
C ASP A 32 18.13 -23.57 -19.52
N GLY A 33 19.00 -22.91 -18.74
CA GLY A 33 20.40 -22.65 -19.08
C GLY A 33 20.65 -21.42 -19.96
N SER A 34 19.61 -20.78 -20.49
CA SER A 34 19.75 -19.55 -21.29
C SER A 34 19.59 -18.30 -20.42
N PRO A 35 20.51 -17.32 -20.49
CA PRO A 35 20.38 -16.07 -19.75
C PRO A 35 19.23 -15.24 -20.33
N VAL A 36 18.35 -14.73 -19.48
CA VAL A 36 17.16 -13.99 -19.91
C VAL A 36 17.11 -12.55 -19.39
N ALA A 37 17.75 -12.27 -18.25
CA ALA A 37 17.76 -10.95 -17.64
C ALA A 37 18.86 -10.83 -16.58
N THR A 38 19.19 -9.59 -16.24
CA THR A 38 20.04 -9.25 -15.09
C THR A 38 19.22 -8.60 -13.99
N VAL A 39 19.66 -8.76 -12.74
CA VAL A 39 19.04 -8.17 -11.55
C VAL A 39 20.03 -7.20 -10.93
N VAL A 40 19.58 -5.98 -10.62
CA VAL A 40 20.36 -5.01 -9.87
C VAL A 40 19.66 -4.76 -8.53
N SER A 41 20.41 -4.88 -7.45
CA SER A 41 19.96 -4.65 -6.08
C SER A 41 20.42 -3.28 -5.59
N ILE A 42 19.48 -2.41 -5.30
CA ILE A 42 19.70 -1.05 -4.79
C ILE A 42 19.25 -1.03 -3.33
N LYS A 43 20.20 -0.95 -2.41
CA LYS A 43 19.88 -0.84 -0.97
C LYS A 43 19.17 0.47 -0.69
N ASP A 44 18.05 0.38 0.03
CA ASP A 44 17.30 1.54 0.46
C ASP A 44 18.00 2.23 1.65
N LYS A 45 18.34 3.51 1.48
CA LYS A 45 19.04 4.30 2.49
C LYS A 45 18.13 4.68 3.66
N GLU A 46 16.83 4.80 3.43
CA GLU A 46 15.85 5.20 4.45
C GLU A 46 15.64 4.08 5.49
N SER A 47 15.74 2.82 5.06
CA SER A 47 15.73 1.64 5.94
C SER A 47 17.12 1.20 6.42
N MET A 48 18.12 2.09 6.41
CA MET A 48 19.52 1.78 6.79
C MET A 48 20.13 0.60 5.99
N GLY A 49 19.65 0.37 4.76
CA GLY A 49 20.08 -0.74 3.91
C GLY A 49 19.55 -2.11 4.31
N LEU A 50 18.55 -2.19 5.20
CA LEU A 50 17.88 -3.43 5.59
C LEU A 50 16.98 -4.00 4.49
N THR A 51 16.53 -3.15 3.58
CA THR A 51 15.74 -3.55 2.42
C THR A 51 16.39 -3.05 1.14
N SER A 52 16.04 -3.69 0.02
CA SER A 52 16.52 -3.32 -1.30
C SER A 52 15.36 -3.17 -2.26
N THR A 53 15.50 -2.24 -3.20
CA THR A 53 14.77 -2.22 -4.46
C THR A 53 15.52 -3.09 -5.46
N PHE A 54 14.78 -3.91 -6.21
CA PHE A 54 15.33 -4.75 -7.27
C PHE A 54 14.91 -4.19 -8.63
N GLU A 55 15.85 -4.09 -9.54
CA GLU A 55 15.58 -3.76 -10.93
C GLU A 55 15.93 -4.97 -11.79
N VAL A 56 15.03 -5.36 -12.70
CA VAL A 56 15.30 -6.38 -13.70
C VAL A 56 15.54 -5.69 -15.02
N LEU A 57 16.69 -5.95 -15.63
CA LEU A 57 17.06 -5.42 -16.93
C LEU A 57 17.09 -6.55 -17.96
N SER A 58 16.77 -6.23 -19.19
CA SER A 58 17.03 -7.10 -20.33
C SER A 58 18.54 -7.32 -20.46
N MET A 59 18.94 -8.32 -21.24
CA MET A 59 20.36 -8.55 -21.55
C MET A 59 21.02 -7.39 -22.31
N THR A 60 20.22 -6.46 -22.88
CA THR A 60 20.70 -5.23 -23.53
C THR A 60 20.77 -4.03 -22.57
N GLY A 61 20.39 -4.20 -21.30
CA GLY A 61 20.41 -3.15 -20.29
C GLY A 61 19.13 -2.31 -20.19
N GLU A 62 18.07 -2.68 -20.90
CA GLU A 62 16.77 -2.00 -20.80
C GLU A 62 16.05 -2.41 -19.51
N LYS A 63 15.61 -1.44 -18.71
CA LYS A 63 14.88 -1.71 -17.46
C LYS A 63 13.46 -2.19 -17.76
N MET A 64 13.13 -3.40 -17.31
CA MET A 64 11.83 -4.03 -17.56
C MET A 64 10.94 -4.07 -16.31
N ILE A 65 11.52 -4.33 -15.14
CA ILE A 65 10.76 -4.55 -13.90
C ILE A 65 11.42 -3.80 -12.74
N ILE A 66 10.61 -3.23 -11.86
CA ILE A 66 11.05 -2.67 -10.58
C ILE A 66 10.27 -3.35 -9.46
N GLY A 67 10.98 -3.96 -8.51
CA GLY A 67 10.42 -4.49 -7.28
C GLY A 67 10.88 -3.65 -6.09
N ALA A 68 9.99 -2.86 -5.50
CA ALA A 68 10.27 -2.08 -4.29
C ALA A 68 9.65 -2.75 -3.06
N TYR A 69 10.37 -2.73 -1.93
CA TYR A 69 9.82 -3.22 -0.67
C TYR A 69 8.57 -2.41 -0.29
N ALA A 70 7.49 -3.11 0.06
CA ALA A 70 6.21 -2.51 0.40
C ALA A 70 5.96 -2.63 1.92
N GLY A 71 6.75 -1.90 2.70
CA GLY A 71 6.70 -1.91 4.17
C GLY A 71 5.40 -1.34 4.75
N GLU A 72 4.63 -0.61 3.95
CA GLU A 72 3.31 -0.08 4.28
C GLU A 72 2.19 -1.13 4.27
N LEU A 73 2.46 -2.38 3.87
CA LEU A 73 1.46 -3.44 3.77
C LEU A 73 1.49 -4.35 5.01
N GLU A 74 0.30 -4.76 5.48
CA GLU A 74 0.15 -5.71 6.59
C GLU A 74 0.78 -7.04 6.17
N GLN A 75 1.76 -7.50 6.95
CA GLN A 75 2.44 -8.76 6.71
C GLN A 75 1.48 -9.93 6.97
N ASP A 76 1.67 -11.03 6.23
CA ASP A 76 0.86 -12.23 6.43
C ASP A 76 1.16 -12.84 7.82
N LYS A 77 0.16 -12.84 8.70
CA LYS A 77 0.28 -13.37 10.08
C LYS A 77 0.64 -14.85 10.11
N ASN A 78 0.32 -15.59 9.04
CA ASN A 78 0.60 -17.01 8.91
C ASN A 78 1.89 -17.29 8.13
N ASN A 79 2.53 -16.27 7.56
CA ASN A 79 3.79 -16.40 6.83
C ASN A 79 4.75 -15.26 7.21
N THR A 80 5.53 -15.53 8.25
CA THR A 80 6.55 -14.60 8.77
C THR A 80 7.84 -14.59 7.95
N MET A 81 8.00 -15.53 7.01
CA MET A 81 9.21 -15.73 6.23
C MET A 81 9.27 -14.87 4.98
N ASP A 82 8.11 -14.44 4.48
CA ASP A 82 8.00 -13.56 3.33
C ASP A 82 7.73 -12.11 3.74
N GLN A 83 8.03 -11.21 2.81
CA GLN A 83 7.70 -9.80 2.88
C GLN A 83 7.15 -9.32 1.54
N PHE A 84 6.28 -8.32 1.59
CA PHE A 84 5.65 -7.82 0.37
C PHE A 84 6.53 -6.86 -0.41
N TYR A 85 6.53 -7.04 -1.72
CA TYR A 85 7.15 -6.17 -2.70
C TYR A 85 6.09 -5.66 -3.66
N ARG A 86 6.12 -4.36 -3.96
CA ARG A 86 5.38 -3.77 -5.07
C ARG A 86 6.21 -3.91 -6.33
N VAL A 87 5.69 -4.66 -7.29
CA VAL A 87 6.37 -4.98 -8.54
C VAL A 87 5.68 -4.27 -9.68
N THR A 88 6.42 -3.43 -10.40
CA THR A 88 5.98 -2.68 -11.58
C THR A 88 6.64 -3.26 -12.82
N PHE A 89 5.84 -3.59 -13.82
CA PHE A 89 6.26 -4.12 -15.12
C PHE A 89 6.23 -2.99 -16.15
N LEU A 90 7.36 -2.30 -16.31
CA LEU A 90 7.45 -0.99 -16.97
C LEU A 90 6.96 -1.01 -18.41
N THR A 91 7.40 -1.99 -19.21
CA THR A 91 7.07 -2.07 -20.64
C THR A 91 5.60 -2.43 -20.92
N THR A 92 4.88 -2.93 -19.91
CA THR A 92 3.46 -3.31 -20.02
C THR A 92 2.54 -2.38 -19.23
N ASN A 93 3.09 -1.42 -18.48
CA ASN A 93 2.38 -0.51 -17.58
C ASN A 93 1.43 -1.23 -16.60
N GLN A 94 1.86 -2.38 -16.08
CA GLN A 94 1.12 -3.16 -15.09
C GLN A 94 1.88 -3.21 -13.76
N GLY A 95 1.18 -3.53 -12.67
CA GLY A 95 1.80 -3.70 -11.37
C GLY A 95 1.02 -4.64 -10.45
N GLY A 96 1.71 -5.23 -9.49
CA GLY A 96 1.12 -6.13 -8.51
C GLY A 96 1.95 -6.20 -7.22
N ILE A 97 1.37 -6.77 -6.17
CA ILE A 97 2.08 -7.04 -4.91
C ILE A 97 2.44 -8.51 -4.84
N PHE A 98 3.68 -8.82 -4.50
CA PHE A 98 4.16 -10.20 -4.46
C PHE A 98 4.93 -10.48 -3.17
N PRO A 99 4.78 -11.69 -2.59
CA PRO A 99 5.60 -12.12 -1.47
C PRO A 99 7.01 -12.48 -1.98
N VAL A 100 8.01 -11.98 -1.27
CA VAL A 100 9.44 -12.26 -1.49
C VAL A 100 10.03 -12.71 -0.16
N SER A 101 10.79 -13.81 -0.16
CA SER A 101 11.43 -14.30 1.07
C SER A 101 12.32 -13.23 1.70
N LYS A 102 12.22 -13.03 3.02
CA LYS A 102 13.14 -12.19 3.80
C LYS A 102 14.56 -12.74 3.75
N LEU A 103 14.69 -14.07 3.78
CA LEU A 103 15.97 -14.75 3.64
C LEU A 103 16.33 -14.84 2.15
N GLY A 104 17.37 -14.12 1.73
CA GLY A 104 17.82 -14.10 0.34
C GLY A 104 16.80 -13.47 -0.61
N ALA A 105 16.28 -12.28 -0.25
CA ALA A 105 15.24 -11.57 -0.98
C ALA A 105 15.53 -11.42 -2.47
N GLU A 106 16.76 -11.05 -2.84
CA GLU A 106 17.18 -10.91 -4.22
C GLU A 106 17.05 -12.22 -5.01
N LYS A 107 17.58 -13.33 -4.47
CA LYS A 107 17.47 -14.66 -5.08
C LYS A 107 16.02 -15.13 -5.16
N SER A 108 15.21 -14.83 -4.14
CA SER A 108 13.78 -15.14 -4.14
C SER A 108 13.03 -14.37 -5.22
N PHE A 109 13.30 -13.07 -5.33
CA PHE A 109 12.72 -12.19 -6.34
C PHE A 109 13.13 -12.63 -7.75
N ALA A 110 14.43 -12.85 -7.99
CA ALA A 110 14.97 -13.32 -9.25
C ALA A 110 14.34 -14.65 -9.70
N LYS A 111 14.23 -15.62 -8.77
CA LYS A 111 13.56 -16.91 -9.06
C LYS A 111 12.07 -16.74 -9.34
N MET A 112 11.37 -15.85 -8.65
CA MET A 112 9.96 -15.57 -8.91
C MET A 112 9.78 -15.03 -10.33
N ILE A 113 10.61 -14.07 -10.74
CA ILE A 113 10.59 -13.53 -12.10
C ILE A 113 10.97 -14.61 -13.12
N GLY A 114 12.06 -15.36 -12.92
CA GLY A 114 12.48 -16.39 -13.87
C GLY A 114 11.43 -17.51 -14.04
N LYS A 115 10.70 -17.88 -12.99
CA LYS A 115 9.63 -18.90 -13.05
C LYS A 115 8.33 -18.40 -13.66
N SER A 116 8.18 -17.09 -13.83
CA SER A 116 6.93 -16.50 -14.32
C SER A 116 6.74 -16.69 -15.82
N GLY A 117 7.83 -16.94 -16.57
CA GLY A 117 7.80 -17.06 -18.02
C GLY A 117 7.52 -15.75 -18.76
N ILE A 118 7.43 -14.61 -18.07
CA ILE A 118 7.00 -13.33 -18.66
C ILE A 118 8.03 -12.69 -19.58
N ILE A 119 9.31 -13.08 -19.49
CA ILE A 119 10.39 -12.54 -20.31
C ILE A 119 10.53 -13.44 -21.55
N VAL A 120 10.12 -12.93 -22.70
CA VAL A 120 10.17 -13.63 -23.98
C VAL A 120 10.96 -12.76 -24.96
N ASN A 121 12.00 -13.32 -25.57
CA ASN A 121 12.87 -12.62 -26.53
C ASN A 121 13.42 -11.28 -26.01
N GLY A 122 13.77 -11.22 -24.71
CA GLY A 122 14.35 -10.03 -24.09
C GLY A 122 13.36 -8.91 -23.75
N ALA A 123 12.05 -9.13 -23.91
CA ALA A 123 10.98 -8.20 -23.55
C ALA A 123 9.91 -8.87 -22.69
N LEU A 124 9.01 -8.08 -22.09
CA LEU A 124 7.88 -8.61 -21.32
C LEU A 124 6.69 -8.93 -22.24
N ASP A 125 6.16 -10.14 -22.12
CA ASP A 125 4.87 -10.49 -22.74
C ASP A 125 3.71 -10.00 -21.86
N ALA A 126 2.93 -9.05 -22.38
CA ALA A 126 1.87 -8.38 -21.63
C ALA A 126 0.77 -9.34 -21.11
N LYS A 127 0.45 -10.39 -21.88
CA LYS A 127 -0.57 -11.37 -21.50
C LYS A 127 -0.04 -12.27 -20.39
N MET A 128 1.20 -12.73 -20.50
CA MET A 128 1.82 -13.53 -19.45
C MET A 128 2.02 -12.73 -18.16
N VAL A 129 2.36 -11.43 -18.25
CA VAL A 129 2.41 -10.53 -17.09
C VAL A 129 1.04 -10.46 -16.40
N GLN A 130 -0.04 -10.24 -17.16
CA GLN A 130 -1.39 -10.17 -16.61
C GLN A 130 -1.79 -11.48 -15.92
N GLU A 131 -1.53 -12.62 -16.56
CA GLU A 131 -1.80 -13.93 -15.97
C GLU A 131 -0.96 -14.20 -14.72
N PHE A 132 0.31 -13.78 -14.72
CA PHE A 132 1.20 -13.92 -13.58
C PHE A 132 0.71 -13.11 -12.38
N ILE A 133 0.31 -11.85 -12.59
CA ILE A 133 -0.30 -11.00 -11.56
C ILE A 133 -1.57 -11.67 -11.03
N ALA A 134 -2.46 -12.15 -11.91
CA ALA A 134 -3.69 -12.80 -11.49
C ALA A 134 -3.47 -14.08 -10.67
N LYS A 135 -2.45 -14.88 -11.03
CA LYS A 135 -2.16 -16.19 -10.38
C LYS A 135 -1.36 -16.06 -9.09
N LYS A 136 -0.43 -15.10 -9.01
CA LYS A 136 0.58 -15.02 -7.94
C LYS A 136 0.54 -13.71 -7.16
N GLY A 137 -0.08 -12.68 -7.70
CA GLY A 137 -0.27 -11.41 -7.02
C GLY A 137 -1.10 -11.58 -5.75
N LYS A 138 -0.83 -10.70 -4.79
CA LYS A 138 -1.52 -10.61 -3.51
C LYS A 138 -2.21 -9.25 -3.41
N THR A 139 -3.22 -9.19 -2.57
CA THR A 139 -3.94 -7.95 -2.25
C THR A 139 -3.94 -7.77 -0.73
N PRO A 140 -2.76 -7.59 -0.09
CA PRO A 140 -2.68 -7.41 1.34
C PRO A 140 -3.32 -6.06 1.74
N LYS A 141 -3.81 -5.98 2.98
CA LYS A 141 -4.31 -4.73 3.53
C LYS A 141 -3.14 -3.77 3.76
N VAL A 142 -3.38 -2.47 3.65
CA VAL A 142 -2.39 -1.46 4.03
C VAL A 142 -2.24 -1.49 5.55
N ALA A 143 -1.02 -1.71 6.05
CA ALA A 143 -0.65 -1.48 7.44
C ALA A 143 -0.63 0.03 7.65
N VAL A 144 -1.79 0.60 7.97
CA VAL A 144 -1.84 2.00 8.41
C VAL A 144 -1.21 2.08 9.79
N VAL A 145 0.06 2.49 9.85
CA VAL A 145 0.75 2.69 11.13
C VAL A 145 0.27 4.02 11.72
N TYR A 146 -0.58 3.93 12.73
CA TYR A 146 -1.10 5.07 13.49
C TYR A 146 -0.12 5.54 14.57
N THR A 147 1.08 5.98 14.16
CA THR A 147 2.05 6.58 15.10
C THR A 147 1.69 8.03 15.34
N LEU A 148 1.22 8.34 16.55
CA LEU A 148 0.96 9.72 16.98
C LEU A 148 2.27 10.49 17.12
N VAL A 149 2.24 11.77 16.78
CA VAL A 149 3.39 12.65 16.97
C VAL A 149 3.49 13.01 18.46
N ALA A 150 4.68 12.91 19.04
CA ALA A 150 4.92 13.35 20.41
C ALA A 150 4.52 14.83 20.58
N ARG A 151 3.58 15.16 21.45
CA ARG A 151 2.98 16.51 21.53
C ARG A 151 3.12 17.15 22.90
N ASP A 152 3.20 18.47 22.93
CA ASP A 152 3.14 19.24 24.18
C ASP A 152 1.68 19.46 24.56
N LYS A 153 1.21 18.72 25.58
CA LYS A 153 -0.17 18.76 26.04
C LYS A 153 -0.58 20.11 26.66
N SER A 154 0.40 20.95 27.03
CA SER A 154 0.16 22.26 27.63
C SER A 154 -0.10 23.36 26.59
N TRP A 155 0.24 23.12 25.32
CA TRP A 155 0.07 24.09 24.26
C TRP A 155 -1.34 24.04 23.65
N PRO A 156 -1.96 25.17 23.26
CA PRO A 156 -3.25 25.14 22.58
C PRO A 156 -3.15 24.47 21.20
N ILE A 157 -4.22 23.77 20.82
CA ILE A 157 -4.39 23.24 19.47
C ILE A 157 -4.86 24.38 18.57
N SER A 158 -4.24 24.54 17.40
CA SER A 158 -4.63 25.52 16.39
C SER A 158 -4.88 24.88 15.03
N LEU A 159 -5.91 25.34 14.32
CA LEU A 159 -6.16 25.03 12.92
C LEU A 159 -5.58 26.15 12.05
N LYS A 160 -4.98 25.80 10.92
CA LYS A 160 -4.37 26.76 9.99
C LYS A 160 -5.11 26.82 8.66
N GLN A 161 -4.89 27.88 7.88
CA GLN A 161 -5.55 28.10 6.59
C GLN A 161 -5.21 27.03 5.55
N ASP A 162 -4.02 26.44 5.64
CA ASP A 162 -3.59 25.30 4.83
C ASP A 162 -4.18 23.95 5.31
N LYS A 163 -5.11 24.00 6.27
CA LYS A 163 -5.83 22.87 6.87
C LYS A 163 -4.94 21.95 7.73
N THR A 164 -3.79 22.45 8.15
CA THR A 164 -2.95 21.78 9.13
C THR A 164 -3.46 22.00 10.56
N ILE A 165 -3.15 21.03 11.42
CA ILE A 165 -3.48 21.03 12.85
C ILE A 165 -2.15 21.09 13.61
N GLU A 166 -1.96 22.12 14.42
CA GLU A 166 -0.71 22.35 15.15
C GLU A 166 -0.90 22.39 16.66
N GLN A 167 0.05 21.77 17.36
CA GLN A 167 0.27 21.91 18.80
C GLN A 167 1.79 21.96 19.02
N VAL A 168 2.39 23.16 18.93
CA VAL A 168 3.85 23.44 18.80
C VAL A 168 4.45 22.96 17.46
N LYS A 169 3.97 21.83 16.93
CA LYS A 169 4.29 21.28 15.62
C LYS A 169 3.05 20.65 15.00
N THR A 170 3.13 20.30 13.73
CA THR A 170 2.03 19.65 13.01
C THR A 170 1.74 18.27 13.61
N ILE A 171 0.52 18.10 14.11
CA ILE A 171 0.01 16.84 14.68
C ILE A 171 -0.99 16.15 13.75
N GLY A 172 -1.43 16.83 12.71
CA GLY A 172 -2.29 16.26 11.68
C GLY A 172 -2.78 17.30 10.68
N ASN A 173 -3.71 16.91 9.85
CA ASN A 173 -4.40 17.77 8.89
C ASN A 173 -5.83 17.27 8.69
N PHE A 174 -6.69 18.14 8.17
CA PHE A 174 -8.06 17.79 7.84
C PHE A 174 -8.37 18.10 6.37
N LYS A 175 -9.32 17.37 5.81
CA LYS A 175 -9.76 17.51 4.43
C LYS A 175 -11.29 17.49 4.38
N ASP A 176 -11.87 18.49 3.74
CA ASP A 176 -13.28 18.48 3.37
C ASP A 176 -13.49 17.49 2.21
N ILE A 177 -14.34 16.50 2.44
CA ILE A 177 -14.77 15.49 1.45
C ILE A 177 -16.30 15.50 1.27
N THR A 178 -16.94 16.61 1.62
CA THR A 178 -18.39 16.78 1.53
C THR A 178 -18.86 16.54 0.10
N VAL A 179 -19.77 15.57 -0.05
CA VAL A 179 -20.46 15.34 -1.31
C VAL A 179 -21.52 16.41 -1.47
N LYS A 180 -21.49 17.13 -2.60
CA LYS A 180 -22.52 18.13 -2.93
C LYS A 180 -23.91 17.47 -2.85
N ASP A 181 -24.87 18.18 -2.28
CA ASP A 181 -26.27 17.75 -2.11
C ASP A 181 -26.54 16.63 -1.10
N ALA A 182 -25.53 16.18 -0.34
CA ALA A 182 -25.72 15.15 0.69
C ALA A 182 -26.35 15.65 2.01
N GLY A 183 -26.57 16.96 2.17
CA GLY A 183 -27.18 17.56 3.37
C GLY A 183 -26.36 17.46 4.66
N LYS A 184 -25.13 16.95 4.59
CA LYS A 184 -24.20 16.78 5.71
C LYS A 184 -22.79 17.17 5.28
N ASP A 185 -22.10 17.90 6.15
CA ASP A 185 -20.69 18.19 5.95
C ASP A 185 -19.86 16.98 6.39
N THR A 186 -18.89 16.57 5.57
CA THR A 186 -18.04 15.39 5.85
C THR A 186 -16.56 15.73 5.69
N TYR A 187 -15.78 15.38 6.71
CA TYR A 187 -14.35 15.65 6.78
C TYR A 187 -13.56 14.38 7.08
N GLN A 188 -12.32 14.33 6.59
CA GLN A 188 -11.32 13.35 6.99
C GLN A 188 -10.22 14.02 7.79
N PHE A 189 -9.81 13.36 8.87
CA PHE A 189 -8.65 13.73 9.67
C PHE A 189 -7.54 12.73 9.40
N MET A 190 -6.32 13.22 9.23
CA MET A 190 -5.16 12.41 8.94
C MET A 190 -3.98 12.80 9.84
N LEU A 191 -3.10 11.84 10.10
CA LEU A 191 -1.79 12.09 10.70
C LEU A 191 -0.88 12.80 9.71
N PRO A 192 0.23 13.42 10.15
CA PRO A 192 1.23 13.99 9.25
C PRO A 192 1.84 12.98 8.28
N SER A 193 1.76 11.68 8.59
CA SER A 193 2.12 10.58 7.69
C SER A 193 1.14 10.36 6.53
N GLY A 194 0.00 11.05 6.51
CA GLY A 194 -1.09 10.86 5.54
C GLY A 194 -2.09 9.76 5.92
N ALA A 195 -1.87 9.05 7.04
CA ALA A 195 -2.79 8.02 7.54
C ALA A 195 -4.12 8.64 7.99
N VAL A 196 -5.24 8.26 7.35
CA VAL A 196 -6.58 8.69 7.76
C VAL A 196 -6.93 8.05 9.10
N VAL A 197 -7.16 8.88 10.12
CA VAL A 197 -7.48 8.45 11.48
C VAL A 197 -8.98 8.45 11.75
N ALA A 198 -9.71 9.39 11.16
CA ALA A 198 -11.13 9.53 11.36
C ALA A 198 -11.83 10.13 10.13
N THR A 199 -13.03 9.64 9.85
CA THR A 199 -14.00 10.30 8.97
C THR A 199 -15.14 10.79 9.84
N VAL A 200 -15.50 12.07 9.71
CA VAL A 200 -16.52 12.71 10.53
C VAL A 200 -17.58 13.34 9.66
N SER A 201 -18.85 13.10 9.97
CA SER A 201 -19.99 13.76 9.32
C SER A 201 -20.86 14.46 10.35
N PHE A 202 -21.33 15.68 10.04
CA PHE A 202 -22.25 16.42 10.90
C PHE A 202 -23.16 17.34 10.10
N THR A 203 -24.22 17.82 10.77
CA THR A 203 -25.18 18.79 10.23
C THR A 203 -25.27 19.98 11.19
N GLY A 204 -25.53 21.17 10.68
CA GLY A 204 -25.64 22.41 11.47
C GLY A 204 -24.38 23.29 11.47
N GLY A 205 -23.38 22.97 10.65
CA GLY A 205 -22.18 23.77 10.46
C GLY A 205 -21.43 24.05 11.76
N ASN A 206 -21.07 25.32 12.02
CA ASN A 206 -20.43 25.76 13.27
C ASN A 206 -21.28 25.55 14.55
N ASN A 207 -22.58 25.31 14.42
CA ASN A 207 -23.49 25.07 15.54
C ASN A 207 -23.73 23.58 15.80
N ALA A 208 -23.03 22.68 15.11
CA ALA A 208 -23.14 21.25 15.33
C ALA A 208 -22.81 20.88 16.77
N GLN A 209 -23.73 20.14 17.41
CA GLN A 209 -23.63 19.65 18.79
C GLN A 209 -23.22 18.17 18.87
N THR A 210 -23.38 17.45 17.75
CA THR A 210 -23.04 16.03 17.62
C THR A 210 -22.47 15.77 16.24
N CYS A 211 -21.64 14.73 16.11
CA CYS A 211 -21.15 14.24 14.83
C CYS A 211 -21.17 12.71 14.77
N GLU A 212 -21.37 12.17 13.57
CA GLU A 212 -21.05 10.78 13.27
C GLU A 212 -19.53 10.66 13.08
N MET A 213 -18.87 9.91 13.96
CA MET A 213 -17.45 9.68 13.95
C MET A 213 -17.18 8.23 13.54
N TYR A 214 -16.38 8.04 12.51
CA TYR A 214 -15.81 6.75 12.14
C TYR A 214 -14.30 6.80 12.31
N THR A 215 -13.76 6.08 13.29
CA THR A 215 -12.33 6.02 13.57
C THR A 215 -11.71 4.82 12.85
N HIS A 216 -10.72 5.07 12.00
CA HIS A 216 -10.12 4.04 11.14
C HIS A 216 -9.11 3.18 11.91
N LYS A 217 -8.50 3.73 12.97
CA LYS A 217 -7.55 3.02 13.84
C LYS A 217 -8.14 1.78 14.51
N ASP A 218 -9.41 1.85 14.90
CA ASP A 218 -10.13 0.81 15.63
C ASP A 218 -11.39 0.33 14.89
N THR A 219 -11.68 0.87 13.71
CA THR A 219 -12.87 0.53 12.90
C THR A 219 -14.18 0.79 13.65
N ASN A 220 -14.19 1.76 14.56
CA ASN A 220 -15.38 2.05 15.37
C ASN A 220 -16.23 3.17 14.74
N LYS A 221 -17.55 2.97 14.71
CA LYS A 221 -18.52 4.01 14.31
C LYS A 221 -19.39 4.39 15.50
N GLN A 222 -19.40 5.67 15.86
CA GLN A 222 -20.12 6.18 17.02
C GLN A 222 -20.64 7.60 16.79
N ILE A 223 -21.66 7.99 17.56
CA ILE A 223 -22.12 9.38 17.64
C ILE A 223 -21.36 10.04 18.79
N VAL A 224 -20.63 11.12 18.48
CA VAL A 224 -19.83 11.87 19.45
C VAL A 224 -20.49 13.21 19.74
N ALA A 225 -20.68 13.51 21.02
CA ALA A 225 -21.09 14.83 21.47
C ALA A 225 -19.94 15.83 21.35
N ILE A 226 -20.18 16.95 20.68
CA ILE A 226 -19.26 18.07 20.48
C ILE A 226 -19.96 19.38 20.88
N PRO A 227 -20.32 19.51 22.17
CA PRO A 227 -21.21 20.57 22.63
C PRO A 227 -20.65 21.97 22.32
N SER A 228 -21.54 22.88 21.90
CA SER A 228 -21.24 24.30 21.72
C SER A 228 -22.15 25.13 22.62
N SER A 229 -21.56 26.02 23.43
CA SER A 229 -22.29 27.07 24.15
C SER A 229 -22.70 28.23 23.25
N ASP A 230 -22.05 28.34 22.08
CA ASP A 230 -22.12 29.52 21.24
C ASP A 230 -23.11 29.29 20.10
N LYS A 231 -24.03 30.25 19.90
CA LYS A 231 -24.84 30.37 18.70
C LYS A 231 -24.13 31.29 17.72
N VAL A 232 -23.69 30.72 16.61
CA VAL A 232 -22.91 31.43 15.59
C VAL A 232 -23.76 31.56 14.34
N ASP A 233 -24.15 32.80 14.02
CA ASP A 233 -25.02 33.07 12.86
C ASP A 233 -24.24 33.08 11.53
N MET A 234 -23.04 33.67 11.51
CA MET A 234 -22.09 33.56 10.40
C MET A 234 -20.66 33.74 10.89
N LEU A 235 -19.75 32.91 10.38
CA LEU A 235 -18.31 33.01 10.63
C LEU A 235 -17.60 33.04 9.29
N ALA A 236 -17.07 34.22 8.92
CA ALA A 236 -16.19 34.36 7.77
C ALA A 236 -14.78 33.94 8.19
N SER A 237 -14.57 32.63 8.31
CA SER A 237 -13.22 32.09 8.55
C SER A 237 -12.46 31.95 7.24
N SER A 238 -11.19 32.34 7.28
CA SER A 238 -10.23 32.09 6.20
C SER A 238 -9.66 30.66 6.22
N ILE A 239 -10.01 29.85 7.24
CA ILE A 239 -9.55 28.48 7.43
C ILE A 239 -10.55 27.48 6.83
N ASP A 240 -11.79 27.50 7.33
CA ASP A 240 -12.87 26.66 6.85
C ASP A 240 -14.22 27.21 7.32
N ARG A 241 -15.27 27.05 6.52
CA ARG A 241 -16.65 27.45 6.88
C ARG A 241 -17.12 26.85 8.22
N ASN A 242 -16.59 25.68 8.61
CA ASN A 242 -16.96 24.96 9.82
C ASN A 242 -15.85 24.96 10.89
N GLN A 243 -14.97 25.96 10.90
CA GLN A 243 -13.80 26.05 11.79
C GLN A 243 -14.11 25.67 13.26
N LEU A 244 -15.15 26.24 13.88
CA LEU A 244 -15.41 26.02 15.31
C LEU A 244 -15.80 24.58 15.61
N THR A 245 -16.60 23.98 14.72
CA THR A 245 -16.96 22.57 14.83
C THR A 245 -15.73 21.69 14.64
N LEU A 246 -14.86 22.01 13.67
CA LEU A 246 -13.61 21.29 13.45
C LEU A 246 -12.65 21.41 14.63
N GLU A 247 -12.59 22.54 15.33
CA GLU A 247 -11.79 22.71 16.55
C GLU A 247 -12.29 21.79 17.67
N ARG A 248 -13.62 21.70 17.87
CA ARG A 248 -14.23 20.79 18.86
C ARG A 248 -13.96 19.32 18.53
N ILE A 249 -14.13 18.93 17.27
CA ILE A 249 -13.82 17.58 16.79
C ILE A 249 -12.34 17.25 16.99
N THR A 250 -11.45 18.19 16.65
CA THR A 250 -10.00 18.02 16.81
C THR A 250 -9.62 17.83 18.27
N LYS A 251 -10.19 18.62 19.19
CA LYS A 251 -9.99 18.45 20.64
C LYS A 251 -10.39 17.05 21.10
N TRP A 252 -11.53 16.52 20.60
CA TRP A 252 -11.96 15.17 20.92
C TRP A 252 -10.98 14.11 20.39
N LEU A 253 -10.52 14.23 19.14
CA LEU A 253 -9.55 13.30 18.54
C LEU A 253 -8.23 13.27 19.31
N VAL A 254 -7.74 14.45 19.72
CA VAL A 254 -6.52 14.59 20.52
C VAL A 254 -6.69 14.00 21.93
N ALA A 255 -7.84 14.22 22.57
CA ALA A 255 -8.14 13.66 23.89
C ALA A 255 -8.17 12.12 23.86
N ASN A 256 -8.72 11.54 22.79
CA ASN A 256 -8.89 10.10 22.62
C ASN A 256 -7.70 9.40 21.90
N GLN A 257 -6.55 10.06 21.78
CA GLN A 257 -5.33 9.46 21.21
C GLN A 257 -5.47 8.98 19.74
N TYR A 258 -6.17 9.78 18.92
CA TYR A 258 -6.20 9.64 17.46
C TYR A 258 -5.34 10.69 16.74
N LEU A 259 -5.03 11.81 17.39
CA LEU A 259 -4.12 12.88 16.95
C LEU A 259 -3.12 13.26 18.06
#